data_AF-V8NNB8-F1
#
_entry.id   AF-V8NNB8-F1
#
_cell.length_a   1.000
_cell.length_b   1.000
_cell.length_c   1.000
_cell.angle_alpha   90.00
_cell.angle_beta   90.00
_cell.angle_gamma   90.00
#
_symmetry.space_group_name_H-M   'P 1'
#
loop_
_entity.id
_entity.type
_entity.pdbx_description
1 polymer ?
#
loop_
_entity_poly.entity_id
_entity_poly.type
_entity_poly.pdbx_seq_one_letter_code
_entity_poly.pdbx_strand_id
1 'polypeptide(L)'
;IIFFGDISCQNCNQLQRKLLKANKDNSNLLSSNIRPTTPLQCMRSFVELSLEDIGKKIMIDMNDECQVDIAKTAVKEILQQIDVIFRQNHTELVWHEGSLRDFHIGLDQQIKMLETCGNAELEQVITSPRNRKLQLTRLRIKRYFQRLSDFLKNKKYSLCAWEIVQIQIEACFQLINHYIQRIRSKVTRSKFRMFAMKKFIKQDTLEENFMGRKESEIQSAQQ
;
A
#
# COMPACT_ATOMS: atom_id res chain seq x y z
N ILE A 1 -21.08 8.29 -22.42
CA ILE A 1 -20.31 8.96 -21.35
C ILE A 1 -20.55 8.16 -20.08
N ILE A 2 -19.56 7.37 -19.64
CA ILE A 2 -19.67 6.56 -18.43
C ILE A 2 -19.25 7.45 -17.26
N PHE A 3 -20.17 7.70 -16.34
CA PHE A 3 -19.90 8.43 -15.10
C PHE A 3 -18.97 7.59 -14.22
N PHE A 4 -17.72 8.05 -14.06
CA PHE A 4 -16.91 7.65 -12.91
C PHE A 4 -17.50 8.36 -11.70
N GLY A 5 -18.21 7.61 -10.85
CA GLY A 5 -18.73 8.15 -9.61
C GLY A 5 -17.57 8.64 -8.74
N ASP A 6 -17.61 9.91 -8.33
CA ASP A 6 -16.70 10.49 -7.35
C ASP A 6 -16.73 9.63 -6.08
N ILE A 7 -15.68 8.84 -5.84
CA ILE A 7 -15.56 8.11 -4.59
C ILE A 7 -15.21 9.12 -3.49
N SER A 8 -16.26 9.59 -2.81
CA SER A 8 -16.20 10.57 -1.74
C SER A 8 -15.19 10.21 -0.63
N CYS A 9 -14.37 11.20 -0.25
CA CYS A 9 -13.44 11.19 0.89
C CYS A 9 -14.05 10.76 2.24
N GLN A 10 -15.39 10.68 2.36
CA GLN A 10 -16.06 10.17 3.56
C GLN A 10 -15.68 8.71 3.87
N ASN A 11 -15.32 7.92 2.86
CA ASN A 11 -14.97 6.52 3.03
C ASN A 11 -13.58 6.28 3.66
N CYS A 12 -12.71 7.30 3.65
CA CYS A 12 -11.33 7.19 4.14
C CYS A 12 -11.20 7.31 5.66
N ASN A 13 -12.23 7.84 6.34
CA ASN A 13 -12.30 7.89 7.81
C ASN A 13 -12.31 6.50 8.45
N GLN A 14 -12.69 5.48 7.68
CA GLN A 14 -12.69 4.08 8.12
C GLN A 14 -11.58 3.26 7.47
N LEU A 15 -10.69 3.87 6.68
CA LEU A 15 -9.71 3.17 5.85
C LEU A 15 -8.89 2.17 6.66
N GLN A 16 -8.32 2.60 7.79
CA GLN A 16 -7.52 1.72 8.64
C GLN A 16 -8.32 0.48 9.11
N ARG A 17 -9.55 0.68 9.59
CA ARG A 17 -10.40 -0.43 10.07
C ARG A 17 -10.75 -1.38 8.94
N LYS A 18 -11.12 -0.85 7.77
CA LYS A 18 -11.44 -1.65 6.59
C LYS A 18 -10.21 -2.43 6.09
N LEU A 19 -9.03 -1.81 6.08
CA LEU A 19 -7.78 -2.49 5.70
C LEU A 19 -7.42 -3.60 6.67
N LEU A 20 -7.54 -3.39 7.98
CA LEU A 20 -7.28 -4.43 8.99
C LEU A 20 -8.25 -5.61 8.83
N LYS A 21 -9.53 -5.31 8.55
CA LYS A 21 -10.54 -6.34 8.32
C LYS A 21 -10.25 -7.14 7.04
N ALA A 22 -10.01 -6.47 5.92
CA ALA A 22 -9.63 -7.12 4.66
C ALA A 22 -8.35 -7.96 4.81
N ASN A 23 -7.34 -7.43 5.51
CA ASN A 23 -6.10 -8.16 5.78
C ASN A 23 -6.33 -9.44 6.57
N LYS A 24 -7.18 -9.37 7.60
CA LYS A 24 -7.57 -10.54 8.41
C LYS A 24 -8.34 -11.56 7.57
N ASP A 25 -9.26 -11.11 6.74
CA ASP A 25 -10.06 -12.01 5.89
C ASP A 25 -9.18 -12.73 4.85
N ASN A 26 -8.24 -12.01 4.23
CA ASN A 26 -7.25 -12.60 3.32
C ASN A 26 -6.31 -13.60 4.02
N SER A 27 -5.80 -13.26 5.21
CA SER A 27 -4.97 -14.18 6.03
C SER A 27 -5.76 -15.42 6.47
N ASN A 28 -7.04 -15.26 6.84
CA ASN A 28 -7.90 -16.40 7.16
C ASN A 28 -8.06 -17.34 5.95
N LEU A 29 -8.29 -16.80 4.74
CA LEU A 29 -8.36 -17.59 3.50
C LEU A 29 -7.06 -18.34 3.22
N LEU A 30 -5.91 -17.72 3.49
CA LEU A 30 -4.62 -18.41 3.40
C LEU A 30 -4.55 -19.56 4.43
N SER A 31 -4.77 -19.26 5.71
CA SER A 31 -4.63 -20.21 6.82
C SER A 31 -5.57 -21.41 6.74
N SER A 32 -6.80 -21.23 6.23
CA SER A 32 -7.75 -22.33 6.04
C SER A 32 -7.32 -23.33 4.96
N ASN A 33 -6.37 -22.94 4.11
CA ASN A 33 -5.79 -23.76 3.05
C ASN A 33 -4.31 -24.11 3.33
N ILE A 34 -3.84 -23.92 4.57
CA ILE A 34 -2.54 -24.43 5.06
C ILE A 34 -2.79 -25.77 5.76
N ARG A 35 -1.92 -26.76 5.51
CA ARG A 35 -1.96 -28.02 6.26
C ARG A 35 -1.71 -27.76 7.75
N PRO A 36 -2.44 -28.42 8.67
CA PRO A 36 -2.29 -28.20 10.11
C PRO A 36 -0.87 -28.44 10.64
N THR A 37 -0.10 -29.30 9.97
CA THR A 37 1.26 -29.64 10.36
C THR A 37 2.15 -29.73 9.13
N THR A 38 3.21 -28.94 9.10
CA THR A 38 4.30 -29.12 8.13
C THR A 38 5.04 -30.42 8.48
N PRO A 39 5.13 -31.40 7.58
CA PRO A 39 5.88 -32.63 7.84
C PRO A 39 7.35 -32.33 8.19
N LEU A 40 7.93 -33.06 9.16
CA LEU A 40 9.33 -32.87 9.58
C LEU A 40 10.32 -32.93 8.41
N GLN A 41 10.01 -33.71 7.39
CA GLN A 41 10.77 -33.80 6.12
C GLN A 41 10.93 -32.45 5.39
N CYS A 42 10.03 -31.49 5.61
CA CYS A 42 10.13 -30.16 5.01
C CYS A 42 11.08 -29.22 5.78
N MET A 43 11.44 -29.55 7.03
CA MET A 43 12.27 -28.68 7.90
C MET A 43 13.69 -28.45 7.36
N ARG A 44 14.26 -29.35 6.55
CA ARG A 44 15.57 -29.12 5.91
C ARG A 44 15.54 -27.94 4.95
N SER A 45 14.44 -27.78 4.19
CA SER A 45 14.28 -26.66 3.25
C SER A 45 13.95 -25.34 3.98
N PHE A 46 13.44 -25.42 5.21
CA PHE A 46 13.17 -24.26 6.07
C PHE A 46 14.46 -23.55 6.52
N VAL A 47 15.51 -24.34 6.81
CA VAL A 47 16.84 -23.83 7.16
C VAL A 47 17.50 -23.13 5.96
N GLU A 48 17.32 -23.65 4.74
CA GLU A 48 17.90 -23.07 3.52
C GLU A 48 17.28 -21.73 3.12
N LEU A 49 15.97 -21.57 3.31
CA LEU A 49 15.31 -20.28 3.06
C LEU A 49 15.73 -19.24 4.10
N SER A 50 16.28 -19.69 5.25
CA SER A 50 16.62 -18.94 6.45
C SER A 50 15.60 -17.85 6.77
N LEU A 51 14.82 -18.08 7.82
CA LEU A 51 14.03 -17.07 8.54
C LEU A 51 14.92 -15.96 9.15
N GLU A 52 15.89 -15.44 8.41
CA GLU A 52 16.46 -14.13 8.64
C GLU A 52 15.33 -13.11 8.52
N ASP A 53 14.72 -12.86 9.68
CA ASP A 53 13.67 -11.88 10.00
C ASP A 53 13.11 -11.19 8.75
N ILE A 54 11.93 -11.63 8.30
CA ILE A 54 11.04 -10.81 7.45
C ILE A 54 11.01 -9.37 8.00
N GLY A 55 11.05 -9.26 9.34
CA GLY A 55 11.34 -8.05 10.09
C GLY A 55 12.56 -7.28 9.58
N LYS A 56 13.78 -7.82 9.63
CA LYS A 56 15.01 -7.12 9.19
C LYS A 56 15.06 -6.86 7.68
N LYS A 57 14.47 -7.71 6.84
CA LYS A 57 14.51 -7.56 5.37
C LYS A 57 13.44 -6.61 4.82
N ILE A 58 12.26 -6.55 5.45
CA ILE A 58 11.11 -5.77 4.97
C ILE A 58 10.70 -4.65 5.94
N MET A 59 10.94 -4.75 7.25
CA MET A 59 10.67 -3.61 8.15
C MET A 59 11.55 -2.44 7.74
N ILE A 60 10.86 -1.36 7.41
CA ILE A 60 11.47 -0.08 7.13
C ILE A 60 11.44 0.70 8.43
N ASP A 61 12.56 1.32 8.79
CA ASP A 61 12.58 2.25 9.92
C ASP A 61 11.56 3.36 9.68
N MET A 62 10.55 3.38 10.53
CA MET A 62 9.40 4.27 10.47
C MET A 62 9.59 5.41 11.46
N ASN A 63 10.76 6.08 11.42
CA ASN A 63 11.05 7.32 12.16
C ASN A 63 11.00 8.58 11.27
N ASP A 64 10.53 8.44 10.03
CA ASP A 64 10.56 9.48 9.00
C ASP A 64 9.26 10.33 8.92
N GLU A 65 9.32 11.52 8.34
CA GLU A 65 8.14 12.35 8.03
C GLU A 65 7.20 11.67 7.00
N CYS A 66 7.74 10.82 6.12
CA CYS A 66 6.98 10.11 5.07
C CYS A 66 6.42 8.73 5.48
N GLN A 67 6.34 8.42 6.78
CA GLN A 67 5.92 7.12 7.31
C GLN A 67 4.62 6.56 6.70
N VAL A 68 3.60 7.41 6.52
CA VAL A 68 2.28 6.95 6.03
C VAL A 68 2.38 6.48 4.57
N ASP A 69 3.12 7.19 3.72
CA ASP A 69 3.27 6.82 2.31
C ASP A 69 4.15 5.60 2.14
N ILE A 70 5.19 5.47 2.97
CA ILE A 70 6.03 4.27 3.05
C ILE A 70 5.16 3.07 3.46
N ALA A 71 4.33 3.19 4.50
CA ALA A 71 3.43 2.13 4.93
C ALA A 71 2.42 1.75 3.84
N LYS A 72 1.74 2.72 3.22
CA LYS A 72 0.81 2.46 2.10
C LYS A 72 1.51 1.76 0.94
N THR A 73 2.71 2.24 0.58
CA THR A 73 3.52 1.66 -0.50
C THR A 73 3.96 0.23 -0.17
N ALA A 74 4.39 -0.01 1.07
CA ALA A 74 4.79 -1.33 1.54
C ALA A 74 3.62 -2.31 1.51
N VAL A 75 2.45 -1.93 2.05
CA VAL A 75 1.27 -2.81 2.02
C VAL A 75 0.87 -3.12 0.59
N LYS A 76 0.77 -2.12 -0.29
CA LYS A 76 0.41 -2.32 -1.70
C LYS A 76 1.38 -3.28 -2.39
N GLU A 77 2.69 -3.06 -2.24
CA GLU A 77 3.70 -3.90 -2.88
C GLU A 77 3.69 -5.33 -2.31
N ILE A 78 3.56 -5.51 -0.99
CA ILE A 78 3.49 -6.86 -0.39
C ILE A 78 2.28 -7.62 -0.95
N LEU A 79 1.09 -7.00 -0.99
CA LEU A 79 -0.12 -7.63 -1.53
C LEU A 79 0.04 -8.01 -3.01
N GLN A 80 0.63 -7.12 -3.82
CA GLN A 80 0.92 -7.38 -5.23
C GLN A 80 1.89 -8.54 -5.42
N GLN A 81 2.93 -8.64 -4.58
CA GLN A 81 3.90 -9.72 -4.68
C GLN A 81 3.34 -11.06 -4.18
N ILE A 82 2.47 -11.07 -3.16
CA ILE A 82 1.72 -12.28 -2.75
C ILE A 82 0.90 -12.79 -3.93
N ASP A 83 0.14 -11.90 -4.56
CA ASP A 83 -0.69 -12.20 -5.73
C ASP A 83 0.14 -12.77 -6.91
N VAL A 84 1.36 -12.26 -7.12
CA VAL A 84 2.32 -12.81 -8.09
C VAL A 84 2.80 -14.22 -7.70
N ILE A 85 3.08 -14.50 -6.43
CA ILE A 85 3.50 -15.83 -5.98
C ILE A 85 2.38 -16.86 -6.25
N PHE A 86 1.14 -16.55 -5.87
CA PHE A 86 0.01 -17.47 -6.01
C PHE A 86 -0.45 -17.69 -7.46
N ARG A 87 -0.02 -16.84 -8.41
CA ARG A 87 -0.17 -17.09 -9.85
C ARG A 87 0.85 -18.07 -10.44
N GLN A 88 1.87 -18.48 -9.68
CA GLN A 88 2.85 -19.46 -10.14
C GLN A 88 2.26 -20.87 -10.10
N ASN A 89 3.06 -21.87 -10.49
CA ASN A 89 2.61 -23.25 -10.51
C ASN A 89 2.27 -23.74 -9.09
N HIS A 90 0.99 -24.02 -8.88
CA HIS A 90 0.40 -24.43 -7.61
C HIS A 90 -0.26 -25.82 -7.71
N THR A 91 0.16 -26.69 -8.64
CA THR A 91 -0.42 -28.04 -8.80
C THR A 91 -0.33 -28.90 -7.55
N GLU A 92 0.71 -28.70 -6.74
CA GLU A 92 0.93 -29.42 -5.47
C GLU A 92 0.18 -28.80 -4.27
N LEU A 93 -0.42 -27.62 -4.46
CA LEU A 93 -1.24 -26.96 -3.44
C LEU A 93 -2.68 -27.45 -3.54
N VAL A 94 -3.21 -27.96 -2.43
CA VAL A 94 -4.62 -28.38 -2.33
C VAL A 94 -5.46 -27.18 -1.90
N TRP A 95 -5.67 -26.23 -2.81
CA TRP A 95 -6.67 -25.18 -2.62
C TRP A 95 -7.98 -25.62 -3.22
N HIS A 96 -9.09 -25.46 -2.49
CA HIS A 96 -10.41 -25.61 -3.12
C HIS A 96 -10.55 -24.59 -4.26
N GLU A 97 -11.16 -24.99 -5.39
CA GLU A 97 -11.18 -24.22 -6.64
C GLU A 97 -11.71 -22.78 -6.49
N GLY A 98 -12.65 -22.55 -5.55
CA GLY A 98 -13.15 -21.21 -5.21
C GLY A 98 -12.21 -20.39 -4.32
N SER A 99 -11.48 -21.02 -3.40
CA SER A 99 -10.68 -20.33 -2.38
C SER A 99 -9.56 -19.50 -2.98
N LEU A 100 -8.91 -19.97 -4.05
CA LEU A 100 -7.79 -19.25 -4.67
C LEU A 100 -8.29 -18.02 -5.42
N ARG A 101 -9.44 -18.15 -6.12
CA ARG A 101 -10.12 -17.03 -6.77
C ARG A 101 -10.51 -15.96 -5.75
N ASP A 102 -11.15 -16.37 -4.66
CA ASP A 102 -11.57 -15.45 -3.59
C ASP A 102 -10.38 -14.75 -2.94
N PHE A 103 -9.26 -15.46 -2.79
CA PHE A 103 -8.02 -14.89 -2.29
C PHE A 103 -7.48 -13.81 -3.23
N HIS A 104 -7.38 -14.07 -4.55
CA HIS A 104 -6.97 -13.05 -5.51
C HIS A 104 -7.90 -11.83 -5.51
N ILE A 105 -9.22 -12.05 -5.44
CA ILE A 105 -10.22 -10.97 -5.35
C ILE A 105 -10.01 -10.15 -4.08
N GLY A 106 -9.82 -10.81 -2.92
CA GLY A 106 -9.61 -10.14 -1.64
C GLY A 106 -8.33 -9.31 -1.60
N LEU A 107 -7.23 -9.78 -2.21
CA LEU A 107 -5.99 -9.02 -2.36
C LEU A 107 -6.19 -7.77 -3.23
N ASP A 108 -6.82 -7.92 -4.40
CA ASP A 108 -7.11 -6.83 -5.34
C ASP A 108 -8.04 -5.76 -4.71
N GLN A 109 -9.08 -6.18 -4.00
CA GLN A 109 -9.95 -5.27 -3.26
C GLN A 109 -9.18 -4.45 -2.23
N GLN A 110 -8.29 -5.08 -1.47
CA GLN A 110 -7.47 -4.39 -0.47
C GLN A 110 -6.49 -3.39 -1.10
N ILE A 111 -5.92 -3.72 -2.27
CA ILE A 111 -5.08 -2.79 -3.06
C ILE A 111 -5.90 -1.59 -3.54
N LYS A 112 -7.08 -1.82 -4.13
CA LYS A 112 -7.97 -0.75 -4.60
C LYS A 112 -8.39 0.19 -3.48
N MET A 113 -8.62 -0.34 -2.27
CA MET A 113 -8.91 0.49 -1.09
C MET A 113 -7.76 1.44 -0.73
N LEU A 114 -6.50 1.01 -0.88
CA LEU A 114 -5.33 1.86 -0.64
C LEU A 114 -5.21 2.98 -1.67
N GLU A 115 -5.55 2.70 -2.92
CA GLU A 115 -5.50 3.65 -4.05
C GLU A 115 -6.60 4.70 -3.95
N THR A 116 -7.83 4.27 -3.64
CA THR A 116 -9.02 5.12 -3.56
C THR A 116 -8.93 6.18 -2.45
N CYS A 117 -8.16 5.89 -1.40
CA CYS A 117 -7.87 6.83 -0.30
C CYS A 117 -6.42 7.35 -0.32
N GLY A 118 -5.74 7.22 -1.45
CA GLY A 118 -4.47 7.90 -1.73
C GLY A 118 -4.74 9.23 -2.42
N ASN A 119 -3.93 10.24 -2.13
CA ASN A 119 -3.88 11.39 -3.03
C ASN A 119 -3.34 10.88 -4.38
N ALA A 120 -3.97 11.25 -5.49
CA ALA A 120 -3.55 10.92 -6.85
C ALA A 120 -2.22 11.61 -7.27
N GLU A 121 -1.38 12.00 -6.31
CA GLU A 121 -0.09 12.64 -6.55
C GLU A 121 1.02 11.65 -6.26
N LEU A 122 1.34 10.76 -7.20
CA LEU A 122 2.70 10.21 -7.27
C LEU A 122 3.04 9.49 -8.59
N GLU A 123 2.76 10.11 -9.74
CA GLU A 123 3.33 9.61 -11.01
C GLU A 123 4.37 10.50 -11.66
N GLN A 124 4.66 11.69 -11.14
CA GLN A 124 5.58 12.58 -11.84
C GLN A 124 6.70 13.10 -10.93
N VAL A 125 7.92 12.91 -11.45
CA VAL A 125 9.24 13.37 -10.99
C VAL A 125 9.99 12.47 -9.97
N ILE A 126 10.99 11.74 -10.49
CA ILE A 126 11.94 10.87 -9.75
C ILE A 126 12.88 11.67 -8.80
N THR A 127 12.81 13.01 -8.77
CA THR A 127 13.83 13.86 -8.15
C THR A 127 13.64 14.11 -6.65
N SER A 128 12.46 13.86 -6.06
CA SER A 128 12.25 14.10 -4.62
C SER A 128 12.86 12.98 -3.74
N PRO A 129 13.56 13.31 -2.62
CA PRO A 129 14.02 12.33 -1.63
C PRO A 129 12.91 11.38 -1.14
N ARG A 130 11.67 11.86 -1.06
CA ARG A 130 10.48 11.06 -0.73
C ARG A 130 10.24 9.95 -1.76
N ASN A 131 10.23 10.29 -3.05
CA ASN A 131 9.99 9.33 -4.13
C ASN A 131 11.10 8.26 -4.19
N ARG A 132 12.35 8.65 -3.94
CA ARG A 132 13.47 7.70 -3.81
C ARG A 132 13.22 6.69 -2.68
N LYS A 133 12.77 7.12 -1.50
CA LYS A 133 12.47 6.22 -0.36
C LYS A 133 11.33 5.25 -0.68
N LEU A 134 10.28 5.71 -1.37
CA LEU A 134 9.17 4.86 -1.80
C LEU A 134 9.64 3.81 -2.82
N GLN A 135 10.50 4.18 -3.78
CA GLN A 135 11.05 3.22 -4.73
C GLN A 135 11.99 2.20 -4.06
N LEU A 136 12.85 2.65 -3.14
CA LEU A 136 13.71 1.74 -2.36
C LEU A 136 12.89 0.75 -1.54
N THR A 137 11.77 1.20 -0.96
CA THR A 137 10.80 0.35 -0.26
C THR A 137 10.26 -0.74 -1.18
N ARG A 138 9.75 -0.38 -2.36
CA ARG A 138 9.25 -1.35 -3.34
C ARG A 138 10.32 -2.35 -3.76
N LEU A 139 11.52 -1.88 -4.07
CA LEU A 139 12.64 -2.73 -4.51
C LEU A 139 13.06 -3.74 -3.42
N ARG A 140 13.08 -3.34 -2.15
CA ARG A 140 13.38 -4.26 -1.03
C ARG A 140 12.34 -5.38 -0.94
N ILE A 141 11.06 -5.04 -1.02
CA ILE A 141 9.95 -6.01 -0.99
C ILE A 141 10.03 -6.95 -2.20
N LYS A 142 10.15 -6.40 -3.42
CA LYS A 142 10.30 -7.21 -4.64
C LYS A 142 11.46 -8.19 -4.55
N ARG A 143 12.61 -7.77 -4.02
CA ARG A 143 13.78 -8.64 -3.85
C ARG A 143 13.52 -9.77 -2.86
N TYR A 144 12.76 -9.53 -1.79
CA TYR A 144 12.36 -10.58 -0.87
C TYR A 144 11.45 -11.60 -1.56
N PHE A 145 10.41 -11.16 -2.26
CA PHE A 145 9.48 -12.06 -2.95
C PHE A 145 10.12 -12.78 -4.14
N GLN A 146 11.11 -12.16 -4.80
CA GLN A 146 11.93 -12.84 -5.81
C GLN A 146 12.62 -14.07 -5.21
N ARG A 147 13.19 -13.97 -4.00
CA ARG A 147 13.81 -15.12 -3.31
C ARG A 147 12.81 -16.23 -3.01
N LEU A 148 11.56 -15.88 -2.66
CA LEU A 148 10.49 -16.87 -2.47
C LEU A 148 10.15 -17.58 -3.79
N SER A 149 10.03 -16.83 -4.88
CA SER A 149 9.77 -17.40 -6.21
C SER A 149 10.92 -18.29 -6.68
N ASP A 150 12.16 -17.85 -6.50
CA ASP A 150 13.35 -18.62 -6.87
C ASP A 150 13.44 -19.90 -6.04
N PHE A 151 13.10 -19.85 -4.75
CA PHE A 151 13.02 -21.03 -3.90
C PHE A 151 11.97 -22.03 -4.38
N LEU A 152 10.76 -21.58 -4.72
CA LEU A 152 9.72 -22.44 -5.30
C LEU A 152 10.23 -23.12 -6.57
N LYS A 153 10.84 -22.37 -7.48
CA LYS A 153 11.41 -22.91 -8.74
C LYS A 153 12.51 -23.93 -8.47
N ASN A 154 13.46 -23.62 -7.59
CA ASN A 154 14.59 -24.49 -7.25
C ASN A 154 14.11 -25.80 -6.61
N LYS A 155 13.04 -25.75 -5.83
CA LYS A 155 12.38 -26.91 -5.22
C LYS A 155 11.28 -27.51 -6.09
N LYS A 156 11.22 -27.12 -7.38
CA LYS A 156 10.29 -27.61 -8.40
C LYS A 156 8.82 -27.54 -7.98
N TYR A 157 8.44 -26.51 -7.23
CA TYR A 157 7.10 -26.30 -6.70
C TYR A 157 6.57 -27.47 -5.86
N SER A 158 7.48 -28.24 -5.24
CA SER A 158 7.10 -29.32 -4.32
C SER A 158 6.22 -28.83 -3.18
N LEU A 159 5.41 -29.73 -2.65
CA LEU A 159 4.55 -29.46 -1.50
C LEU A 159 5.31 -28.81 -0.32
N CYS A 160 6.46 -29.36 0.06
CA CYS A 160 7.27 -28.80 1.15
C CYS A 160 7.70 -27.35 0.89
N ALA A 161 8.01 -27.01 -0.36
CA ALA A 161 8.40 -25.65 -0.71
C ALA A 161 7.21 -24.69 -0.56
N TRP A 162 6.03 -25.13 -1.00
CA TRP A 162 4.79 -24.37 -0.85
C TRP A 162 4.40 -24.17 0.62
N GLU A 163 4.48 -25.20 1.45
CA GLU A 163 4.18 -25.08 2.89
C GLU A 163 5.08 -24.05 3.57
N ILE A 164 6.38 -24.04 3.24
CA ILE A 164 7.32 -23.04 3.75
C ILE A 164 6.94 -21.63 3.26
N VAL A 165 6.63 -21.47 1.97
CA VAL A 165 6.23 -20.17 1.42
C VAL A 165 4.92 -19.68 2.01
N GLN A 166 3.94 -20.54 2.24
CA GLN A 166 2.69 -20.17 2.92
C GLN A 166 2.96 -19.63 4.34
N ILE A 167 3.88 -20.24 5.10
CA ILE A 167 4.30 -19.74 6.42
C ILE A 167 4.95 -18.34 6.30
N GLN A 168 5.81 -18.14 5.30
CA GLN A 168 6.43 -16.82 5.05
C GLN A 168 5.38 -15.75 4.70
N ILE A 169 4.37 -16.12 3.92
CA ILE A 169 3.29 -15.21 3.51
C ILE A 169 2.36 -14.90 4.70
N GLU A 170 2.08 -15.85 5.57
CA GLU A 170 1.31 -15.63 6.80
C GLU A 170 2.00 -14.59 7.70
N ALA A 171 3.33 -14.68 7.84
CA ALA A 171 4.11 -13.65 8.53
C ALA A 171 4.09 -12.29 7.80
N CYS A 172 3.98 -12.26 6.47
CA CYS A 172 3.78 -11.02 5.72
C CYS A 172 2.42 -10.37 6.04
N PHE A 173 1.35 -11.14 6.27
CA PHE A 173 0.07 -10.60 6.72
C PHE A 173 0.16 -9.94 8.10
N GLN A 174 0.96 -10.50 9.02
CA GLN A 174 1.25 -9.86 10.30
C GLN A 174 2.02 -8.54 10.13
N LEU A 175 2.98 -8.50 9.22
CA LEU A 175 3.70 -7.27 8.88
C LEU A 175 2.79 -6.22 8.22
N ILE A 176 1.86 -6.63 7.36
CA ILE A 176 0.85 -5.73 6.79
C ILE A 176 0.01 -5.09 7.91
N ASN A 177 -0.42 -5.85 8.93
CA ASN A 177 -1.13 -5.28 10.08
C ASN A 177 -0.30 -4.20 10.77
N HIS A 178 1.00 -4.44 10.97
CA HIS A 178 1.91 -3.44 11.53
C HIS A 178 1.95 -2.15 10.70
N TYR A 179 2.05 -2.27 9.37
CA TYR A 179 2.02 -1.10 8.49
C TYR A 179 0.66 -0.40 8.49
N ILE A 180 -0.45 -1.13 8.43
CA ILE A 180 -1.80 -0.56 8.47
C ILE A 180 -2.05 0.22 9.77
N GLN A 181 -1.51 -0.24 10.90
CA GLN A 181 -1.58 0.49 12.17
C GLN A 181 -0.94 1.89 12.09
N ARG A 182 0.04 2.08 11.19
CA ARG A 182 0.73 3.36 10.95
C ARG A 182 0.03 4.25 9.92
N ILE A 183 -0.92 3.70 9.15
CA ILE A 183 -1.75 4.45 8.17
C ILE A 183 -2.85 5.29 8.88
N ARG A 184 -2.84 5.40 10.22
CA ARG A 184 -3.80 6.24 10.97
C ARG A 184 -3.97 7.57 10.25
N SER A 185 -5.22 7.89 9.92
CA SER A 185 -5.57 9.25 9.54
C SER A 185 -5.13 10.15 10.68
N LYS A 186 -4.01 10.86 10.52
CA LYS A 186 -4.10 12.26 10.92
C LYS A 186 -5.30 12.72 10.12
N VAL A 187 -6.42 12.99 10.80
CA VAL A 187 -7.37 13.95 10.26
C VAL A 187 -6.51 15.18 10.07
N THR A 188 -5.87 15.30 8.90
CA THR A 188 -5.39 16.57 8.44
C THR A 188 -6.70 17.32 8.36
N ARG A 189 -6.95 18.15 9.37
CA ARG A 189 -7.80 19.30 9.19
C ARG A 189 -7.20 19.97 7.97
N SER A 190 -7.77 19.71 6.80
CA SER A 190 -7.57 20.47 5.57
C SER A 190 -8.02 21.93 5.74
N LYS A 191 -8.15 22.42 6.98
CA LYS A 191 -8.27 23.83 7.34
C LYS A 191 -6.97 24.59 7.11
N PHE A 192 -5.80 23.95 6.99
CA PHE A 192 -4.55 24.68 6.76
C PHE A 192 -4.30 25.11 5.31
N ARG A 193 -4.85 24.40 4.30
CA ARG A 193 -4.76 24.85 2.90
C ARG A 193 -5.86 25.82 2.50
N MET A 194 -7.06 25.69 3.06
CA MET A 194 -8.14 26.66 2.79
C MET A 194 -7.86 28.04 3.39
N PHE A 195 -7.21 28.12 4.56
CA PHE A 195 -6.82 29.41 5.12
C PHE A 195 -5.71 30.09 4.32
N ALA A 196 -4.71 29.32 3.86
CA ALA A 196 -3.65 29.87 3.00
C ALA A 196 -4.21 30.35 1.65
N MET A 197 -5.11 29.57 1.03
CA MET A 197 -5.72 29.93 -0.25
C MET A 197 -6.73 31.07 -0.13
N LYS A 198 -7.54 31.12 0.94
CA LYS A 198 -8.42 32.28 1.22
C LYS A 198 -7.62 33.54 1.56
N LYS A 199 -6.46 33.43 2.20
CA LYS A 199 -5.59 34.57 2.49
C LYS A 199 -4.96 35.10 1.19
N PHE A 200 -4.53 34.20 0.30
CA PHE A 200 -4.00 34.56 -1.02
C PHE A 200 -5.06 35.23 -1.90
N ILE A 201 -6.26 34.62 -2.02
CA ILE A 201 -7.38 35.19 -2.80
C ILE A 201 -7.82 36.55 -2.26
N LYS A 202 -7.84 36.74 -0.92
CA LYS A 202 -8.21 38.03 -0.30
C LYS A 202 -7.14 39.11 -0.49
N GLN A 203 -5.89 38.71 -0.69
CA GLN A 203 -4.77 39.62 -0.94
C GLN A 203 -4.78 40.09 -2.41
N ASP A 204 -5.04 39.17 -3.35
CA ASP A 204 -5.23 39.49 -4.78
C ASP A 204 -6.47 40.39 -5.01
N THR A 205 -7.60 40.12 -4.33
CA THR A 205 -8.79 41.01 -4.44
C THR A 205 -8.59 42.39 -3.81
N LEU A 206 -7.70 42.54 -2.82
CA LEU A 206 -7.39 43.86 -2.25
C LEU A 206 -6.47 44.66 -3.17
N GLU A 207 -5.52 44.02 -3.86
CA GLU A 207 -4.64 44.66 -4.83
C GLU A 207 -5.38 45.06 -6.11
N GLU A 208 -6.27 44.22 -6.65
CA GLU A 208 -7.14 44.57 -7.79
C GLU A 208 -8.09 45.74 -7.46
N ASN A 209 -8.69 45.75 -6.26
CA ASN A 209 -9.57 46.84 -5.83
C ASN A 209 -8.82 48.15 -5.55
N PHE A 210 -7.54 48.09 -5.17
CA PHE A 210 -6.70 49.27 -4.96
C PHE A 210 -6.21 49.86 -6.29
N MET A 211 -5.89 49.00 -7.27
CA MET A 211 -5.52 49.40 -8.63
C MET A 211 -6.70 50.02 -9.38
N GLY A 212 -7.89 49.41 -9.34
CA GLY A 212 -9.08 49.97 -9.99
C GLY A 212 -9.55 51.30 -9.41
N ARG A 213 -9.34 51.53 -8.10
CA ARG A 213 -9.67 52.81 -7.46
C ARG A 213 -8.71 53.94 -7.87
N LYS A 214 -7.41 53.64 -8.00
CA LYS A 214 -6.43 54.59 -8.54
C LYS A 214 -6.68 54.96 -10.00
N GLU A 215 -7.08 54.00 -10.84
CA GLU A 215 -7.43 54.30 -12.24
C GLU A 215 -8.68 55.19 -12.35
N SER A 216 -9.68 54.98 -11.49
CA SER A 216 -10.87 55.85 -11.44
C SER A 216 -10.56 57.26 -10.93
N GLU A 217 -9.65 57.41 -9.96
CA GLU A 217 -9.22 58.71 -9.43
C GLU A 217 -8.37 59.50 -10.45
N ILE A 218 -7.52 58.80 -11.22
CA ILE A 218 -6.71 59.41 -12.30
C ILE A 218 -7.61 59.88 -13.46
N GLN A 219 -8.65 59.11 -13.83
CA GLN A 219 -9.59 59.51 -14.88
C GLN A 219 -10.48 60.69 -14.47
N SER A 220 -10.82 60.82 -13.19
CA SER A 220 -11.56 61.99 -12.67
C SER A 220 -10.75 63.28 -12.53
N ALA A 221 -9.41 63.20 -12.63
CA ALA A 221 -8.51 64.36 -12.56
C ALA A 221 -8.10 64.91 -13.94
N GLN A 222 -8.62 64.32 -15.03
CA GLN A 222 -8.33 64.71 -16.42
C GLN A 222 -9.55 65.27 -17.18
N GLN A 223 -10.64 65.61 -16.46
CA GLN A 223 -11.78 66.41 -16.94
C GLN A 223 -11.80 67.75 -16.18
#